data_AF-A0A6G4LP05-F1
#
_entry.id   AF-A0A6G4LP05-F1
#
_cell.length_a   1.000
_cell.length_b   1.000
_cell.length_c   1.000
_cell.angle_alpha   90.00
_cell.angle_beta   90.00
_cell.angle_gamma   90.00
#
_symmetry.space_group_name_H-M   'P 1'
#
loop_
_entity.id
_entity.type
_entity.pdbx_description
1 polymer ?
#
loop_
_entity_poly.entity_id
_entity_poly.type
_entity_poly.pdbx_seq_one_letter_code
_entity_poly.pdbx_strand_id
1 'polypeptide(L)'
;LFTPFKDLGVIVIDEEHDSSYKQQEGWCYHAGDLAVWRAHSEQIPIILGSATPALETLHNVRQGKYRQLTLSKRAGNARPAQQHVLDLKGQPLQAGLSPALISRMRQHLQADNQVILFLNRRGFAPALLCHDCGWIAECPRCDSYYT
;
A
#
# COMPACT_ATOMS: atom_id res chain seq x y z
N LEU A 1 4.64 -19.16 10.94
CA LEU A 1 3.98 -20.09 10.00
C LEU A 1 4.34 -21.56 10.23
N PHE A 2 5.62 -21.95 10.26
CA PHE A 2 6.03 -23.37 10.33
C PHE A 2 6.13 -23.98 11.73
N THR A 3 5.74 -23.23 12.77
CA THR A 3 5.76 -23.72 14.13
C THR A 3 4.86 -24.96 14.27
N PRO A 4 5.35 -26.09 14.79
CA PRO A 4 4.52 -27.24 15.09
C PRO A 4 3.61 -26.90 16.28
N PHE A 5 2.36 -27.33 16.21
CA PHE A 5 1.39 -27.17 17.29
C PHE A 5 0.86 -28.54 17.67
N LYS A 6 0.55 -28.73 18.96
CA LYS A 6 -0.10 -29.96 19.44
C LYS A 6 -1.56 -30.02 18.97
N ASP A 7 -2.26 -28.90 19.05
CA ASP A 7 -3.68 -28.74 18.68
C ASP A 7 -3.91 -27.26 18.31
N LEU A 8 -3.80 -26.94 17.02
CA LEU A 8 -3.94 -25.58 16.51
C LEU A 8 -5.42 -25.26 16.32
N GLY A 9 -5.92 -24.14 16.89
CA GLY A 9 -7.35 -23.79 16.83
C GLY A 9 -7.71 -22.64 15.88
N VAL A 10 -6.76 -21.75 15.57
CA VAL A 10 -6.99 -20.57 14.72
C VAL A 10 -5.67 -19.99 14.23
N ILE A 11 -5.69 -19.38 13.04
CA ILE A 11 -4.58 -18.54 12.54
C ILE A 11 -5.09 -17.11 12.36
N VAL A 12 -4.31 -16.12 12.82
CA VAL A 12 -4.58 -14.70 12.60
C VAL A 12 -3.36 -14.07 11.96
N ILE A 13 -3.57 -13.39 10.84
CA ILE A 13 -2.57 -12.58 10.15
C ILE A 13 -3.03 -11.13 10.22
N ASP A 14 -2.21 -10.28 10.84
CA ASP A 14 -2.43 -8.84 10.86
C ASP A 14 -1.65 -8.17 9.73
N GLU A 15 -2.17 -7.04 9.26
CA GLU A 15 -1.68 -6.32 8.07
C GLU A 15 -1.42 -7.25 6.87
N GLU A 16 -2.40 -8.08 6.50
CA GLU A 16 -2.25 -9.13 5.48
C GLU A 16 -1.70 -8.65 4.12
N HIS A 17 -1.87 -7.37 3.80
CA HIS A 17 -1.38 -6.76 2.57
C HIS A 17 0.14 -6.49 2.56
N ASP A 18 0.82 -6.68 3.69
CA ASP A 18 2.23 -6.34 3.86
C ASP A 18 3.13 -7.24 2.99
N SER A 19 3.95 -6.60 2.16
CA SER A 19 4.91 -7.30 1.29
C SER A 19 5.97 -8.11 2.03
N SER A 20 6.17 -7.90 3.34
CA SER A 20 7.08 -8.68 4.18
C SER A 20 6.65 -10.14 4.32
N TYR A 21 5.38 -10.47 4.06
CA TYR A 21 4.92 -11.86 3.97
C TYR A 21 5.44 -12.59 2.72
N LYS A 22 6.00 -11.88 1.74
CA LYS A 22 6.64 -12.48 0.56
C LYS A 22 8.14 -12.61 0.78
N GLN A 23 8.62 -13.84 0.92
CA GLN A 23 10.06 -14.10 0.93
C GLN A 23 10.62 -13.96 -0.49
N GLN A 24 11.68 -13.17 -0.64
CA GLN A 24 12.32 -12.88 -1.94
C GLN A 24 13.66 -13.61 -2.15
N GLU A 25 14.28 -14.10 -1.08
CA GLU A 25 15.58 -14.77 -1.13
C GLU A 25 15.45 -16.26 -0.78
N GLY A 26 16.21 -17.11 -1.47
CA GLY A 26 16.18 -18.55 -1.30
C GLY A 26 14.86 -19.16 -1.80
N TRP A 27 14.11 -19.80 -0.90
CA TRP A 27 12.80 -20.34 -1.26
C TRP A 27 11.73 -19.25 -1.20
N CYS A 28 11.29 -18.79 -2.37
CA CYS A 28 10.28 -17.76 -2.50
C CYS A 28 8.89 -18.34 -2.21
N TYR A 29 8.33 -18.04 -1.03
CA TYR A 29 6.96 -18.36 -0.67
C TYR A 29 6.21 -17.12 -0.18
N HIS A 30 4.87 -17.16 -0.26
CA HIS A 30 3.98 -16.17 0.32
C HIS A 30 3.38 -16.73 1.61
N ALA A 31 3.74 -16.14 2.76
CA ALA A 31 3.32 -16.64 4.06
C ALA A 31 1.79 -16.57 4.25
N GLY A 32 1.13 -15.56 3.69
CA GLY A 32 -0.33 -15.44 3.68
C GLY A 32 -1.01 -16.62 2.97
N ASP A 33 -0.53 -16.97 1.78
CA ASP A 33 -1.12 -18.04 0.97
C ASP A 33 -0.92 -19.40 1.64
N LEU A 34 0.30 -19.64 2.14
CA LEU A 34 0.61 -20.86 2.87
C LEU A 34 -0.17 -20.97 4.19
N ALA A 35 -0.47 -19.84 4.85
CA ALA A 35 -1.29 -19.85 6.05
C ALA A 35 -2.75 -20.20 5.74
N VAL A 36 -3.31 -19.70 4.64
CA VAL A 36 -4.65 -20.09 4.17
C VAL A 36 -4.67 -21.58 3.86
N TRP A 37 -3.66 -22.09 3.14
CA TRP A 37 -3.56 -23.52 2.86
C TRP A 37 -3.44 -24.35 4.14
N ARG A 38 -2.60 -23.93 5.09
CA ARG A 38 -2.45 -24.60 6.39
C ARG A 38 -3.76 -24.60 7.16
N ALA A 39 -4.47 -23.47 7.24
CA ALA A 39 -5.76 -23.37 7.92
C ALA A 39 -6.80 -24.32 7.29
N HIS A 40 -6.83 -24.41 5.96
CA HIS A 40 -7.66 -25.38 5.26
C HIS A 40 -7.25 -26.83 5.57
N SER A 41 -5.96 -27.16 5.55
CA SER A 41 -5.47 -28.51 5.86
C SER A 41 -5.79 -28.94 7.30
N GLU A 42 -5.72 -28.00 8.24
CA GLU A 42 -6.00 -28.24 9.67
C GLU A 42 -7.49 -28.06 10.01
N GLN A 43 -8.33 -27.69 9.04
CA GLN A 43 -9.78 -27.45 9.21
C GLN A 43 -10.12 -26.41 10.29
N ILE A 44 -9.33 -25.33 10.33
CA ILE A 44 -9.47 -24.24 11.30
C ILE A 44 -9.80 -22.90 10.63
N PRO A 45 -10.42 -21.96 11.36
CA PRO A 45 -10.59 -20.59 10.88
C PRO A 45 -9.23 -19.89 10.70
N ILE A 46 -9.17 -19.04 9.66
CA ILE A 46 -8.12 -18.04 9.47
C ILE A 46 -8.74 -16.64 9.41
N ILE A 47 -8.11 -15.68 10.07
CA ILE A 47 -8.50 -14.28 10.08
C ILE A 47 -7.39 -13.47 9.39
N LEU A 48 -7.76 -12.77 8.32
CA LEU A 48 -6.89 -11.84 7.60
C LEU A 48 -7.32 -10.41 7.94
N GLY A 49 -6.57 -9.76 8.82
CA GLY A 49 -6.78 -8.37 9.24
C GLY A 49 -6.03 -7.41 8.33
N SER A 50 -6.70 -6.37 7.85
CA SER A 50 -6.06 -5.28 7.10
C SER A 50 -6.96 -4.06 7.03
N ALA A 51 -6.39 -2.86 7.19
CA ALA A 51 -7.07 -1.60 6.88
C ALA A 51 -7.08 -1.31 5.37
N THR A 52 -6.12 -1.86 4.63
CA THR A 52 -5.95 -1.73 3.18
C THR A 52 -5.74 -3.13 2.57
N PRO A 53 -6.80 -3.96 2.46
CA PRO A 53 -6.66 -5.36 2.06
C PRO A 53 -6.02 -5.53 0.67
N ALA A 54 -5.23 -6.58 0.49
CA ALA A 54 -4.65 -6.92 -0.81
C ALA A 54 -5.75 -7.15 -1.87
N LEU A 55 -5.46 -6.85 -3.14
CA LEU A 55 -6.44 -6.99 -4.22
C LEU A 55 -6.86 -8.45 -4.42
N GLU A 56 -5.92 -9.37 -4.22
CA GLU A 56 -6.11 -10.82 -4.25
C GLU A 56 -7.10 -11.27 -3.17
N THR A 57 -6.98 -10.73 -1.95
CA THR A 57 -7.89 -11.01 -0.83
C THR A 57 -9.29 -10.44 -1.09
N LEU A 58 -9.39 -9.21 -1.61
CA LEU A 58 -10.67 -8.65 -2.05
C LEU A 58 -11.30 -9.46 -3.19
N HIS A 59 -10.49 -9.99 -4.10
CA HIS A 59 -10.96 -10.86 -5.17
C HIS A 59 -11.52 -12.19 -4.62
N ASN A 60 -10.84 -12.82 -3.66
CA ASN A 60 -11.32 -14.05 -3.02
C ASN A 60 -12.61 -13.82 -2.22
N VAL A 61 -12.79 -12.65 -1.60
CA VAL A 61 -14.08 -12.25 -1.02
C VAL A 61 -15.16 -12.17 -2.09
N ARG A 62 -14.90 -11.50 -3.22
CA ARG A 62 -15.85 -11.39 -4.35
C ARG A 62 -16.21 -12.75 -4.94
N GLN A 63 -15.27 -13.69 -4.97
CA GLN A 63 -15.50 -15.07 -5.42
C GLN A 63 -16.24 -15.94 -4.39
N GLY A 64 -16.51 -15.43 -3.18
CA GLY A 64 -17.16 -16.18 -2.12
C GLY A 64 -16.26 -17.19 -1.41
N LYS A 65 -14.95 -17.17 -1.66
CA LYS A 65 -13.96 -18.02 -0.95
C LYS A 65 -13.73 -17.53 0.47
N TYR A 66 -13.74 -16.22 0.68
CA TYR A 66 -13.58 -15.58 1.98
C TYR A 66 -14.83 -14.81 2.38
N ARG A 67 -15.06 -14.68 3.69
CA ARG A 67 -16.11 -13.84 4.25
C ARG A 67 -15.52 -12.53 4.78
N GLN A 68 -16.08 -11.40 4.35
CA GLN A 68 -15.65 -10.09 4.84
C GLN A 68 -16.40 -9.71 6.13
N LEU A 69 -15.64 -9.26 7.12
CA LEU A 69 -16.14 -8.67 8.36
C LEU A 69 -15.62 -7.23 8.45
N THR A 70 -16.52 -6.25 8.50
CA THR A 70 -16.15 -4.82 8.41
C THR A 70 -16.35 -4.11 9.73
N LEU A 71 -15.32 -3.41 10.21
CA LEU A 71 -15.40 -2.48 11.34
C LEU A 71 -15.45 -1.05 10.80
N SER A 72 -16.60 -0.37 10.94
CA SER A 72 -16.83 0.96 10.37
C SER A 72 -16.43 2.12 11.27
N LYS A 73 -16.22 1.87 12.56
CA LYS A 73 -15.83 2.88 13.55
C LYS A 73 -14.33 2.79 13.80
N ARG A 74 -13.64 3.93 13.68
CA ARG A 74 -12.24 4.02 14.09
C ARG A 74 -12.12 3.83 15.60
N ALA A 75 -11.02 3.22 16.04
CA ALA A 75 -10.67 3.23 17.44
C ALA A 75 -10.38 4.68 17.89
N GLY A 76 -11.02 5.10 19.00
CA GLY A 76 -10.87 6.45 19.55
C GLY A 76 -11.61 7.57 18.78
N ASN A 77 -11.16 8.81 18.97
CA ASN A 77 -11.77 10.04 18.42
C ASN A 77 -10.97 10.64 17.23
N ALA A 78 -10.25 9.80 16.48
CA ALA A 78 -9.39 10.26 15.39
C ALA A 78 -10.22 10.92 14.26
N ARG A 79 -9.92 12.19 13.97
CA ARG A 79 -10.55 12.94 12.87
C ARG A 79 -9.76 12.74 11.56
N PRO A 80 -10.43 12.75 10.40
CA PRO A 80 -9.74 12.76 9.11
C PRO A 80 -8.80 13.96 9.01
N ALA A 81 -7.62 13.76 8.42
CA ALA A 81 -6.71 14.85 8.12
C ALA A 81 -7.24 15.72 6.97
N GLN A 82 -6.98 17.01 7.03
CA GLN A 82 -7.25 17.91 5.89
C GLN A 82 -6.18 17.67 4.82
N GLN A 83 -6.63 17.42 3.59
CA GLN A 83 -5.77 17.12 2.44
C GLN A 83 -5.88 18.21 1.37
N HIS A 84 -4.78 18.42 0.64
CA HIS A 84 -4.71 19.34 -0.50
C HIS A 84 -4.03 18.63 -1.67
N VAL A 85 -4.62 18.71 -2.86
CA VAL A 85 -4.02 18.24 -4.10
C VAL A 85 -3.45 19.46 -4.83
N LEU A 86 -2.15 19.45 -5.09
CA LEU A 86 -1.45 20.55 -5.76
C LEU A 86 -1.14 20.15 -7.20
N ASP A 87 -1.68 20.88 -8.16
CA ASP A 87 -1.31 20.73 -9.57
C ASP A 87 0.11 21.28 -9.78
N LEU A 88 1.03 20.46 -10.27
CA LEU A 88 2.43 20.84 -10.47
C LEU A 88 2.67 21.46 -11.86
N LYS A 89 1.70 21.40 -12.78
CA LYS A 89 1.88 21.83 -14.17
C LYS A 89 2.34 23.29 -14.25
N GLY A 90 3.45 23.50 -14.97
CA GLY A 90 4.04 24.83 -15.19
C GLY A 90 4.57 25.52 -13.93
N GLN A 91 4.63 24.84 -12.78
CA GLN A 91 5.15 25.44 -11.54
C GLN A 91 6.68 25.31 -11.47
N PRO A 92 7.41 26.35 -11.02
CA PRO A 92 8.84 26.22 -10.78
C PRO A 92 9.08 25.27 -9.59
N LEU A 93 9.64 24.09 -9.87
CA LEU A 93 9.95 23.11 -8.84
C LEU A 93 11.34 23.40 -8.25
N GLN A 94 11.44 23.40 -6.93
CA GLN A 94 12.71 23.45 -6.21
C GLN A 94 12.98 22.09 -5.57
N ALA A 95 14.02 21.40 -6.06
CA ALA A 95 14.33 20.02 -5.64
C ALA A 95 13.12 19.06 -5.75
N GLY A 96 12.27 19.25 -6.76
CA GLY A 96 11.05 18.46 -6.98
C GLY A 96 9.83 18.90 -6.16
N LEU A 97 9.92 19.96 -5.36
CA LEU A 97 8.83 20.47 -4.53
C LEU A 97 8.21 21.75 -5.10
N SER A 98 6.88 21.87 -5.01
CA SER A 98 6.19 23.09 -5.43
C SER A 98 6.35 24.23 -4.42
N PRO A 99 6.26 25.51 -4.86
CA PRO A 99 6.33 26.65 -3.95
C PRO A 99 5.26 26.62 -2.86
N ALA A 100 4.04 26.17 -3.20
CA ALA A 100 2.94 26.02 -2.26
C ALA A 100 3.24 24.97 -1.17
N LEU A 101 3.83 23.82 -1.55
CA LEU A 101 4.21 22.78 -0.60
C LEU A 101 5.34 23.27 0.32
N ILE A 102 6.37 23.91 -0.23
CA ILE A 102 7.49 24.46 0.55
C ILE A 102 7.01 25.46 1.59
N SER A 103 6.08 26.34 1.22
CA SER A 103 5.47 27.31 2.16
C SER A 103 4.76 26.61 3.32
N ARG A 104 3.95 25.57 3.03
CA ARG A 104 3.27 24.77 4.05
C ARG A 104 4.25 24.01 4.95
N MET A 105 5.30 23.42 4.37
CA MET A 105 6.33 22.73 5.14
C MET A 105 7.01 23.69 6.14
N ARG A 106 7.36 24.90 5.70
CA ARG A 106 7.95 25.92 6.59
C ARG A 106 7.02 26.28 7.73
N GLN A 107 5.71 26.43 7.48
CA GLN A 107 4.73 26.70 8.53
C GLN A 107 4.74 25.60 9.61
N HIS A 108 4.81 24.33 9.22
CA HIS A 108 4.86 23.21 10.17
C HIS A 108 6.19 23.19 10.95
N LEU A 109 7.32 23.36 10.26
CA LEU A 109 8.65 23.36 10.87
C LEU A 109 8.87 24.56 11.81
N GLN A 110 8.31 25.73 11.49
CA GLN A 110 8.35 26.92 12.36
C GLN A 110 7.59 26.72 13.68
N ALA A 111 6.60 25.82 13.69
CA ALA A 111 5.86 25.43 14.88
C ALA A 111 6.45 24.16 15.55
N ASP A 112 7.72 23.85 15.27
CA ASP A 112 8.47 22.72 15.83
C ASP A 112 7.83 21.34 15.55
N ASN A 113 7.03 21.24 14.48
CA ASN A 113 6.49 19.97 14.01
C ASN A 113 7.44 19.30 13.02
N GLN A 114 7.21 18.01 12.78
CA GLN A 114 7.95 17.24 11.77
C GLN A 114 7.15 17.10 10.47
N VAL A 115 7.86 16.98 9.35
CA VAL A 115 7.30 16.73 8.03
C VAL A 115 7.96 15.49 7.44
N ILE A 116 7.14 14.54 6.98
CA ILE A 116 7.59 13.35 6.26
C ILE A 116 7.28 13.54 4.77
N LEU A 117 8.29 13.32 3.92
CA LEU A 117 8.14 13.30 2.47
C LEU A 117 8.24 11.86 1.98
N PHE A 118 7.19 11.38 1.31
CA PHE A 118 7.19 10.08 0.66
C PHE A 118 7.67 10.21 -0.79
N LEU A 119 8.60 9.35 -1.19
CA LEU A 119 9.13 9.26 -2.55
C LEU A 119 9.01 7.82 -3.05
N ASN A 120 9.05 7.62 -4.36
CA ASN A 120 9.10 6.29 -4.95
C ASN A 120 10.37 5.53 -4.49
N ARG A 121 10.32 4.20 -4.54
CA ARG A 121 11.48 3.35 -4.24
C ARG A 121 12.65 3.71 -5.17
N ARG A 122 13.88 3.67 -4.66
CA ARG A 122 15.08 3.90 -5.48
C ARG A 122 15.14 2.87 -6.61
N GLY A 123 15.56 3.31 -7.80
CA GLY A 123 15.61 2.46 -9.00
C GLY A 123 14.25 2.27 -9.68
N PHE A 124 13.22 3.04 -9.29
CA PHE A 124 11.96 3.06 -10.05
C PHE A 124 12.21 3.60 -11.45
N ALA A 125 11.63 2.93 -12.44
CA ALA A 125 11.85 3.24 -13.83
C ALA A 125 11.03 4.50 -14.22
N PRO A 126 11.68 5.58 -14.69
CA PRO A 126 11.00 6.87 -14.86
C PRO A 126 10.12 6.88 -16.11
N ALA A 127 8.90 7.39 -15.98
CA ALA A 127 8.09 7.76 -17.14
C ALA A 127 8.50 9.15 -17.65
N LEU A 128 8.44 9.36 -18.97
CA LEU A 128 8.65 10.68 -19.57
C LEU A 128 7.34 11.49 -19.53
N LEU A 129 7.39 12.65 -18.89
CA LEU A 129 6.26 13.56 -18.69
C LEU A 129 6.64 14.98 -19.13
N CYS A 130 5.75 15.68 -19.83
CA CYS A 130 5.84 17.11 -20.07
C CYS A 130 5.36 17.90 -18.84
N HIS A 131 6.25 18.70 -18.26
CA HIS A 131 5.96 19.47 -17.03
C HIS A 131 4.89 20.55 -17.22
N ASP A 132 4.72 21.10 -18.42
CA ASP A 132 3.79 22.22 -18.64
C ASP A 132 2.36 21.76 -18.93
N CYS A 133 2.20 20.71 -19.73
CA CYS A 133 0.88 20.24 -20.17
C CYS A 133 0.45 18.91 -19.55
N GLY A 134 1.36 18.15 -18.95
CA GLY A 134 1.08 16.83 -18.38
C GLY A 134 1.01 15.69 -19.40
N TRP A 135 1.45 15.89 -20.64
CA TRP A 135 1.57 14.81 -21.62
C TRP A 135 2.54 13.73 -21.12
N ILE A 136 2.15 12.46 -21.23
CA ILE A 136 2.98 11.30 -20.86
C ILE A 136 3.32 10.55 -22.15
N ALA A 137 4.56 10.08 -22.27
CA ALA A 137 4.99 9.29 -23.41
C ALA A 137 4.34 7.90 -23.39
N GLU A 138 3.50 7.63 -24.39
CA GLU A 138 2.79 6.37 -24.59
C GLU A 138 3.33 5.60 -25.80
N CYS A 139 3.40 4.27 -25.67
CA CYS A 139 3.80 3.38 -26.76
C CYS A 139 2.66 3.23 -27.77
N PRO A 140 2.85 3.56 -29.06
CA PRO A 140 1.79 3.50 -30.07
C PRO A 140 1.38 2.07 -30.45
N ARG A 141 1.99 1.05 -29.84
CA ARG A 141 1.74 -0.37 -30.14
C ARG A 141 0.92 -1.10 -29.09
N CYS A 142 0.91 -0.64 -27.83
CA CYS A 142 0.35 -1.41 -26.72
C CYS A 142 -0.22 -0.56 -25.57
N ASP A 143 -0.50 0.73 -25.80
CA ASP A 143 -1.10 1.67 -24.84
C ASP A 143 -0.42 1.70 -23.46
N SER A 144 0.85 1.29 -23.43
CA SER A 144 1.69 1.25 -22.23
C SER A 144 2.58 2.48 -22.21
N TYR A 145 2.90 2.99 -21.02
CA TYR A 145 3.85 4.10 -20.90
C TYR A 145 5.28 3.65 -21.26
N TYR A 146 6.03 4.55 -21.89
CA TYR A 146 7.47 4.35 -22.07
C TYR A 146 8.19 4.35 -20.72
N THR A 147 9.31 3.63 -20.68
CA THR A 147 10.19 3.47 -19.52
C THR A 147 11.63 3.75 -19.93
#